data_AF-A0A7L2XTN0-F1
#
_entry.id   AF-A0A7L2XTN0-F1
#
_cell.length_a   1.000
_cell.length_b   1.000
_cell.length_c   1.000
_cell.angle_alpha   90.00
_cell.angle_beta   90.00
_cell.angle_gamma   90.00
#
_symmetry.space_group_name_H-M   'P 1'
#
loop_
_entity.id
_entity.type
_entity.pdbx_description
1 polymer ?
#
loop_
_entity_poly.entity_id
_entity_poly.type
_entity_poly.pdbx_seq_one_letter_code
_entity_poly.pdbx_strand_id
1 'polypeptide(L)' 'FAVFSPFFPKFFPGNRLAPSVYLLPPPSEELSSSKPTLSLTCLVRGFFPETIDVQWQKD' A
#
# COMPACT_ATOMS: atom_id res chain seq x y z
N PHE A 1 -12.70 14.27 -8.09
CA PHE A 1 -12.11 15.51 -7.57
C PHE A 1 -10.80 15.16 -6.89
N ALA A 2 -9.67 15.57 -7.45
CA ALA A 2 -8.36 15.33 -6.83
C ALA A 2 -8.21 16.29 -5.65
N VAL A 3 -8.13 15.76 -4.43
CA VAL A 3 -7.88 16.57 -3.24
C VAL A 3 -6.36 16.68 -3.10
N PHE A 4 -5.82 17.87 -3.38
CA PHE A 4 -4.42 18.19 -3.17
C PHE A 4 -4.14 18.29 -1.67
N SER A 5 -3.54 17.24 -1.09
CA SER A 5 -3.02 17.28 0.28
C SER A 5 -1.74 18.14 0.32
N PRO A 6 -1.60 19.12 1.24
CA PRO A 6 -0.50 20.09 1.25
C PRO A 6 0.85 19.52 1.70
N PHE A 7 1.00 18.19 1.84
CA PHE A 7 2.18 17.53 2.40
C PHE A 7 2.91 16.60 1.42
N PHE A 8 2.90 16.88 0.11
CA PHE A 8 3.79 16.18 -0.83
C PHE A 8 5.02 17.05 -1.15
N PRO A 9 6.19 16.78 -0.51
CA PRO A 9 7.39 17.53 -0.81
C PRO A 9 7.99 17.05 -2.14
N LYS A 10 8.30 18.03 -2.98
CA LYS A 10 9.32 18.04 -4.05
C LYS A 10 9.18 17.00 -5.16
N PHE A 11 8.84 17.52 -6.34
CA PHE A 11 8.98 16.86 -7.63
C PHE A 11 10.46 16.47 -7.85
N PHE A 12 10.78 15.18 -7.79
CA PHE A 12 12.10 14.65 -8.15
C PHE A 12 12.19 14.54 -9.68
N PRO A 13 13.08 15.30 -10.36
CA PRO A 13 13.38 15.09 -11.78
C PRO A 13 14.24 13.81 -11.91
N GLY A 14 13.57 12.66 -11.91
CA GLY A 14 14.16 11.33 -12.06
C GLY A 14 13.15 10.37 -12.66
N ASN A 15 13.63 9.29 -13.28
CA ASN A 15 12.78 8.30 -13.93
C ASN A 15 11.83 7.67 -12.89
N ARG A 16 10.53 7.94 -13.00
CA ARG A 16 9.54 7.42 -12.04
C ARG A 16 9.31 5.95 -12.34
N LEU A 17 9.43 5.12 -11.30
CA LEU A 17 9.18 3.69 -11.40
C LEU A 17 7.85 3.39 -10.74
N ALA A 18 6.95 2.75 -11.48
CA ALA A 18 5.67 2.32 -10.96
C ALA A 18 5.87 1.21 -9.91
N PRO A 19 5.14 1.24 -8.78
CA PRO A 19 5.22 0.18 -7.78
C PRO A 19 4.65 -1.12 -8.30
N SER A 20 5.31 -2.21 -7.93
CA SER A 20 4.69 -3.54 -7.91
C SER A 20 3.97 -3.71 -6.58
N VAL A 21 2.67 -4.02 -6.64
CA VAL A 21 1.80 -4.17 -5.47
C VAL A 21 1.33 -5.62 -5.37
N TYR A 22 1.49 -6.21 -4.19
CA TYR A 22 1.07 -7.56 -3.89
C TYR A 22 0.21 -7.56 -2.64
N LEU A 23 -0.99 -8.13 -2.73
CA LEU A 23 -1.86 -8.34 -1.59
C LEU A 23 -1.63 -9.73 -1.04
N LEU A 24 -1.10 -9.82 0.18
CA LEU A 24 -0.85 -11.09 0.85
C LEU A 24 -2.07 -11.46 1.71
N PRO A 25 -2.53 -12.72 1.64
CA PRO A 25 -3.64 -13.19 2.45
C PRO A 25 -3.24 -13.26 3.93
N PRO A 26 -4.23 -13.34 4.84
CA PRO A 26 -3.96 -13.64 6.24
C PRO A 26 -3.22 -14.97 6.37
N PRO A 27 -2.33 -15.12 7.36
CA PRO A 27 -1.64 -16.38 7.60
C PRO A 27 -2.64 -17.48 7.95
N SER A 28 -2.36 -18.71 7.51
CA SER A 28 -3.27 -19.86 7.69
C SER A 28 -3.64 -20.13 9.15
N GLU A 29 -2.74 -19.80 10.09
CA GLU A 29 -3.01 -19.91 11.52
C GLU A 29 -4.11 -18.95 11.99
N GLU A 30 -4.16 -17.72 11.47
CA GLU A 30 -5.26 -16.79 11.79
C GLU A 30 -6.60 -17.27 11.21
N LEU A 31 -6.56 -17.80 9.98
CA LEU A 31 -7.73 -18.35 9.31
C LEU A 31 -8.28 -19.59 10.04
N SER A 32 -7.39 -20.44 10.54
CA SER A 32 -7.74 -21.70 11.20
C SER A 32 -8.17 -21.50 12.65
N SER A 33 -7.63 -20.48 13.31
CA SER A 33 -7.89 -20.20 14.73
C SER A 33 -9.25 -19.52 14.99
N SER A 34 -10.15 -19.44 14.00
CA SER A 34 -11.46 -18.77 14.08
C SER A 34 -11.37 -17.39 14.74
N LYS A 35 -10.34 -16.62 14.37
CA LYS A 35 -10.17 -15.26 14.89
C LYS A 35 -11.22 -14.35 14.24
N PRO A 36 -11.87 -13.48 15.02
CA PRO A 36 -12.88 -12.55 14.49
C PRO A 36 -12.27 -11.47 13.59
N THR A 37 -10.95 -11.30 13.62
CA THR A 37 -10.19 -10.30 12.88
C THR A 37 -9.08 -10.98 12.11
N LEU A 38 -8.89 -10.57 10.84
CA LEU A 38 -7.85 -11.08 9.96
C LEU A 38 -6.91 -9.96 9.55
N SER A 39 -5.63 -10.27 9.46
CA SER A 39 -4.60 -9.35 9.01
C SER A 39 -4.42 -9.45 7.49
N LEU A 40 -4.63 -8.34 6.77
CA LEU A 40 -4.25 -8.22 5.36
C LEU A 40 -2.96 -7.42 5.23
N THR A 41 -2.01 -7.91 4.42
CA THR A 41 -0.73 -7.25 4.22
C THR A 41 -0.60 -6.78 2.78
N CYS A 42 -0.33 -5.49 2.58
CA CYS A 42 0.00 -4.91 1.28
C CYS A 42 1.51 -4.73 1.15
N LEU A 43 2.13 -5.42 0.20
CA LEU A 43 3.55 -5.29 -0.11
C LEU A 43 3.73 -4.43 -1.36
N VAL A 44 4.42 -3.31 -1.20
CA VAL A 44 4.72 -2.36 -2.29
C VAL A 44 6.23 -2.31 -2.50
N ARG A 45 6.71 -2.60 -3.71
CA ARG A 45 8.15 -2.67 -4.03
C ARG A 45 8.49 -2.17 -5.42
N GLY A 46 9.75 -1.78 -5.62
CA GLY A 46 10.29 -1.43 -6.94
C GLY A 46 9.81 -0.07 -7.49
N PHE A 47 9.51 0.88 -6.62
CA PHE A 47 9.02 2.20 -7.00
C PHE A 47 10.03 3.32 -6.70
N PHE A 48 9.88 4.44 -7.40
CA PHE A 48 10.65 5.64 -7.17
C PHE A 48 9.80 6.88 -7.52
N PRO A 49 9.80 7.95 -6.69
CA PRO A 49 10.54 8.13 -5.44
C PRO A 49 9.98 7.29 -4.27
N GLU A 50 10.74 7.16 -3.19
CA GLU A 50 10.36 6.34 -2.02
C GLU A 50 9.15 6.88 -1.23
N THR A 51 8.69 8.09 -1.53
CA THR A 51 7.51 8.69 -0.89
C THR A 51 6.23 8.25 -1.60
N ILE A 52 5.44 7.40 -0.93
CA ILE A 52 4.14 6.92 -1.43
C ILE A 52 3.06 6.99 -0.33
N ASP A 53 1.80 7.05 -0.76
CA ASP A 53 0.62 6.95 0.09
C ASP A 53 -0.12 5.64 -0.24
N VAL A 54 -0.54 4.91 0.78
CA VAL A 54 -1.26 3.63 0.64
C VAL A 54 -2.57 3.74 1.40
N GLN A 55 -3.68 3.58 0.69
CA GLN A 55 -5.03 3.66 1.27
C GLN A 55 -5.80 2.37 1.02
N TRP A 56 -6.44 1.88 2.07
CA TRP A 56 -7.38 0.78 1.99
C TRP A 56 -8.78 1.33 1.78
N GLN A 57 -9.50 0.79 0.81
CA GLN A 57 -10.89 1.10 0.54
C GLN A 57 -11.71 -0.17 0.78
N LYS A 58 -12.90 -0.02 1.36
CA LYS A 58 -13.94 -1.03 1.32
C LYS A 58 -15.09 -0.47 0.51
N ASP A 59 -15.75 -1.31 -0.27
CA ASP A 59 -17.02 -0.96 -0.91
C ASP A 59 -18.13 -0.73 0.14
#